data_AF-A0A7M1S0M4-F1
#
_entry.id   AF-A0A7M1S0M4-F1
#
_cell.length_a   1.000
_cell.length_b   1.000
_cell.length_c   1.000
_cell.angle_alpha   90.00
_cell.angle_beta   90.00
_cell.angle_gamma   90.00
#
_symmetry.space_group_name_H-M   'P 1'
#
loop_
_entity.id
_entity.type
_entity.pdbx_description
1 polymer ?
#
loop_
_entity_poly.entity_id
_entity_poly.type
_entity_poly.pdbx_seq_one_letter_code
_entity_poly.pdbx_strand_id
1 'polypeptide(L)'
;MKKSLLFLSAATAVLFAGNAEGLVKKHCASCHMLEKPMPEQMPTLTAPAFDAVIFHLKDSVKGQEAQKMFIVDYVLNPSASKSVCESNKVAKFGVMPSMKGKVREDELEEIAEYLLKNYPHPAFVRMIKEILKNDAMAALKSSPFLINSDNLPHFTKLLIQNWDKAKLGLTDEQKQKLLKVRKKTISGISGIKQQLEPLEADVIDAMIEREDPKSVEKQLEQIAKLKLEATKIHLKCIADTTAILSEEQVAVLLPFWE
;
A
#
# COMPACT_ATOMS: atom_id res chain seq x y z
N MET A 1 33.84 48.88 53.56
CA MET A 1 34.10 47.84 52.53
C MET A 1 33.18 46.65 52.80
N LYS A 2 31.98 46.61 52.18
CA LYS A 2 31.06 45.46 52.25
C LYS A 2 31.07 44.79 50.87
N LYS A 3 31.62 43.57 50.80
CA LYS A 3 31.61 42.75 49.58
C LYS A 3 30.36 41.88 49.60
N SER A 4 29.37 42.21 48.77
CA SER A 4 28.23 41.32 48.50
C SER A 4 28.67 40.27 47.48
N LEU A 5 28.66 38.99 47.87
CA LEU A 5 28.83 37.87 46.95
C LEU A 5 27.50 37.61 46.23
N LEU A 6 27.50 37.81 44.91
CA LEU A 6 26.43 37.41 44.00
C LEU A 6 26.69 35.94 43.61
N PHE A 7 25.85 35.02 44.10
CA PHE A 7 25.81 33.64 43.62
C PHE A 7 24.96 33.59 42.34
N LEU A 8 25.63 33.50 41.17
CA LEU A 8 24.98 33.07 39.93
C LEU A 8 24.77 31.55 40.01
N SER A 9 23.53 31.10 40.20
CA SER A 9 23.19 29.70 39.94
C SER A 9 23.09 29.50 38.43
N ALA A 10 24.11 28.88 37.84
CA ALA A 10 24.00 28.32 36.51
C ALA A 10 23.05 27.12 36.57
N ALA A 11 21.81 27.31 36.08
CA ALA A 11 20.93 26.20 35.78
C ALA A 11 21.50 25.49 34.55
N THR A 12 22.29 24.44 34.77
CA THR A 12 22.75 23.55 33.72
C THR A 12 21.53 22.80 33.19
N ALA A 13 20.99 23.24 32.05
CA ALA A 13 20.07 22.42 31.28
C ALA A 13 20.85 21.17 30.84
N VAL A 14 20.63 20.05 31.53
CA VAL A 14 21.12 18.75 31.10
C VAL A 14 20.35 18.44 29.81
N LEU A 15 21.01 18.66 28.67
CA LEU A 15 20.57 18.09 27.40
C LEU A 15 20.66 16.57 27.57
N PHE A 16 19.53 15.94 27.87
CA PHE A 16 19.40 14.50 27.69
C PHE A 16 19.57 14.25 26.20
N ALA A 17 20.77 13.83 25.79
CA ALA A 17 20.96 13.15 24.53
C ALA A 17 20.25 11.79 24.67
N GLY A 18 18.93 11.80 24.47
CA GLY A 18 18.11 10.60 24.46
C GLY A 18 18.68 9.66 23.40
N ASN A 19 18.96 8.42 23.81
CA ASN A 19 19.29 7.38 22.85
C ASN A 19 18.01 7.05 22.08
N ALA A 20 17.72 7.79 21.01
CA ALA A 20 16.49 7.65 20.22
C ALA A 20 16.32 6.22 19.66
N GLU A 21 17.42 5.55 19.32
CA GLU A 21 17.38 4.12 18.98
C GLU A 21 16.94 3.25 20.17
N GLY A 22 17.44 3.57 21.37
CA GLY A 22 17.01 2.95 22.62
C GLY A 22 15.52 3.15 22.89
N LEU A 23 14.98 4.34 22.62
CA LEU A 23 13.55 4.62 22.72
C LEU A 23 12.73 3.77 21.73
N VAL A 24 13.16 3.69 20.47
CA VAL A 24 12.53 2.83 19.45
C VAL A 24 12.53 1.36 19.89
N LYS A 25 13.67 0.85 20.37
CA LYS A 25 13.79 -0.53 20.86
C LYS A 25 12.87 -0.80 22.04
N LYS A 26 12.80 0.14 22.98
CA LYS A 26 11.99 0.03 24.20
C LYS A 26 10.49 0.05 23.91
N HIS A 27 10.05 0.95 23.02
CA HIS A 27 8.62 1.25 22.87
C HIS A 27 7.97 0.60 21.65
N CYS A 28 8.74 0.31 20.59
CA CYS A 28 8.16 -0.07 19.30
C CYS A 28 8.63 -1.45 18.79
N ALA A 29 9.82 -1.90 19.18
CA ALA A 29 10.42 -3.14 18.67
C ALA A 29 9.77 -4.43 19.21
N SER A 30 8.84 -4.32 20.16
CA SER A 30 8.02 -5.45 20.60
C SER A 30 7.01 -5.90 19.55
N CYS A 31 6.67 -5.04 18.59
CA CYS A 31 5.73 -5.35 17.50
C CYS A 31 6.35 -5.11 16.13
N HIS A 32 7.05 -3.98 15.94
CA HIS A 32 7.63 -3.61 14.66
C HIS A 32 9.04 -4.19 14.50
N MET A 33 9.30 -4.78 13.34
CA MET A 33 10.66 -5.20 13.00
C MET A 33 11.51 -4.00 12.60
N LEU A 34 12.69 -3.91 13.22
CA LEU A 34 13.73 -2.92 12.91
C LEU A 34 14.51 -3.28 11.64
N GLU A 35 14.58 -4.58 11.35
CA GLU A 35 15.24 -5.13 10.18
C GLU A 35 14.21 -5.70 9.21
N LYS A 36 14.64 -5.90 7.97
CA LYS A 36 13.83 -6.56 6.95
C LYS A 36 13.45 -7.98 7.41
N PRO A 37 12.15 -8.35 7.42
CA PRO A 37 11.74 -9.72 7.70
C PRO A 37 12.22 -10.71 6.64
N MET A 38 12.64 -11.89 7.09
CA MET A 38 12.86 -13.04 6.22
C MET A 38 11.52 -13.62 5.73
N PRO A 39 11.47 -14.26 4.55
CA PRO A 39 10.22 -14.82 4.00
C PRO A 39 9.46 -15.71 4.98
N GLU A 40 10.16 -16.49 5.79
CA GLU A 40 9.60 -17.43 6.77
C GLU A 40 8.94 -16.71 7.95
N GLN A 41 9.34 -15.46 8.22
CA GLN A 41 8.79 -14.63 9.29
C GLN A 41 7.53 -13.87 8.86
N MET A 42 7.32 -13.69 7.54
CA MET A 42 6.19 -12.91 7.00
C MET A 42 4.79 -13.38 7.44
N PRO A 43 4.52 -14.69 7.61
CA PRO A 43 3.21 -15.16 8.09
C PRO A 43 2.93 -14.84 9.56
N THR A 44 3.97 -14.68 10.39
CA THR A 44 3.83 -14.52 11.85
C THR A 44 3.95 -13.08 12.33
N LEU A 45 4.20 -12.13 11.41
CA LEU A 45 4.28 -10.70 11.74
C LEU A 45 2.93 -10.20 12.28
N THR A 46 2.99 -9.58 13.46
CA THR A 46 1.84 -8.93 14.10
C THR A 46 1.74 -7.44 13.73
N ALA A 47 2.82 -6.83 13.25
CA ALA A 47 2.85 -5.47 12.75
C ALA A 47 3.76 -5.35 11.50
N PRO A 48 3.57 -4.34 10.64
CA PRO A 48 4.47 -4.09 9.52
C PRO A 48 5.87 -3.68 9.98
N ALA A 49 6.92 -4.09 9.25
CA ALA A 49 8.28 -3.63 9.50
C ALA A 49 8.43 -2.12 9.26
N PHE A 50 9.35 -1.45 9.97
CA PHE A 50 9.51 0.00 9.88
C PHE A 50 9.86 0.50 8.47
N ASP A 51 10.64 -0.28 7.72
CA ASP A 51 10.92 0.02 6.32
C ASP A 51 9.64 0.26 5.50
N ALA A 52 8.66 -0.63 5.62
CA ALA A 52 7.39 -0.49 4.91
C ALA A 52 6.56 0.68 5.45
N VAL A 53 6.48 0.86 6.77
CA VAL A 53 5.71 1.95 7.39
C VAL A 53 6.24 3.31 6.94
N ILE A 54 7.55 3.53 7.04
CA ILE A 54 8.16 4.82 6.72
C ILE A 54 8.20 5.06 5.20
N PHE A 55 8.35 4.00 4.39
CA PHE A 55 8.18 4.11 2.94
C PHE A 55 6.79 4.66 2.56
N HIS A 56 5.72 4.05 3.07
CA HIS A 56 4.35 4.49 2.78
C HIS A 56 4.01 5.85 3.38
N LEU A 57 4.57 6.19 4.55
CA LEU A 57 4.45 7.52 5.13
C LEU A 57 5.06 8.59 4.23
N LYS A 58 6.29 8.39 3.76
CA LYS A 58 6.98 9.35 2.87
C LYS A 58 6.30 9.48 1.52
N ASP A 59 5.66 8.42 1.04
CA ASP A 59 4.86 8.45 -0.18
C ASP A 59 3.58 9.28 0.02
N SER A 60 2.86 9.05 1.12
CA SER A 60 1.53 9.62 1.38
C SER A 60 1.55 11.04 1.95
N VAL A 61 2.55 11.39 2.75
CA VAL A 61 2.64 12.67 3.47
C VAL A 61 3.89 13.41 3.01
N LYS A 62 3.71 14.61 2.44
CA LYS A 62 4.82 15.44 1.95
C LYS A 62 5.31 16.40 3.04
N GLY A 63 6.64 16.54 3.14
CA GLY A 63 7.30 17.40 4.12
C GLY A 63 7.62 16.69 5.43
N GLN A 64 8.85 16.88 5.92
CA GLN A 64 9.38 16.17 7.09
C GLN A 64 8.60 16.51 8.38
N GLU A 65 8.24 17.77 8.58
CA GLU A 65 7.47 18.18 9.76
C GLU A 65 6.06 17.58 9.77
N ALA A 66 5.38 17.55 8.62
CA ALA A 66 4.08 16.89 8.50
C ALA A 66 4.17 15.38 8.75
N GLN A 67 5.24 14.73 8.28
CA GLN A 67 5.50 13.31 8.57
C GLN A 67 5.75 13.06 10.05
N LYS A 68 6.51 13.93 10.72
CA LYS A 68 6.79 13.84 12.16
C LYS A 68 5.49 14.00 12.97
N MET A 69 4.73 15.05 12.68
CA MET A 69 3.41 15.28 13.28
C MET A 69 2.46 14.10 13.07
N PHE A 70 2.47 13.50 11.87
CA PHE A 70 1.66 12.32 11.58
C PHE A 70 2.06 11.14 12.47
N ILE A 71 3.35 10.84 12.63
CA ILE A 71 3.81 9.75 13.50
C ILE A 71 3.32 9.97 14.92
N VAL A 72 3.53 11.17 15.48
CA VAL A 72 3.12 11.49 16.85
C VAL A 72 1.61 11.34 17.03
N ASP A 73 0.80 11.94 16.16
CA ASP A 73 -0.67 11.84 16.25
C ASP A 73 -1.16 10.40 16.06
N TYR A 74 -0.62 9.66 15.08
CA TYR A 74 -1.07 8.30 14.80
C TYR A 74 -0.70 7.33 15.92
N VAL A 75 0.48 7.46 16.54
CA VAL A 75 0.91 6.59 17.65
C VAL A 75 0.06 6.83 18.90
N LEU A 76 -0.39 8.08 19.14
CA LEU A 76 -1.25 8.42 20.27
C LEU A 76 -2.73 8.12 20.00
N ASN A 77 -3.21 8.40 18.80
CA ASN A 77 -4.63 8.31 18.41
C ASN A 77 -4.80 7.53 17.10
N PRO A 78 -4.39 6.24 17.05
CA PRO A 78 -4.42 5.44 15.85
C PRO A 78 -5.86 5.15 15.42
N SER A 79 -6.09 5.13 14.11
CA SER A 79 -7.36 4.70 13.53
C SER A 79 -7.15 4.20 12.10
N ALA A 80 -8.02 3.30 11.65
CA ALA A 80 -7.97 2.80 10.27
C ALA A 80 -8.03 3.93 9.24
N SER A 81 -8.84 4.96 9.53
CA SER A 81 -9.06 6.10 8.65
C SER A 81 -7.86 7.04 8.52
N LYS A 82 -7.00 7.12 9.54
CA LYS A 82 -5.74 7.87 9.51
C LYS A 82 -4.56 7.08 8.94
N SER A 83 -4.66 5.76 8.83
CA SER A 83 -3.51 4.93 8.47
C SER A 83 -2.89 5.35 7.14
N VAL A 84 -1.56 5.32 7.02
CA VAL A 84 -0.86 5.44 5.71
C VAL A 84 -0.74 4.09 5.00
N CYS A 85 -0.97 2.99 5.70
CA CYS A 85 -0.96 1.65 5.10
C CYS A 85 -2.27 1.39 4.36
N GLU A 86 -2.22 0.65 3.25
CA GLU A 86 -3.42 0.25 2.49
C GLU A 86 -4.44 -0.50 3.38
N SER A 87 -5.74 -0.35 3.11
CA SER A 87 -6.82 -0.95 3.92
C SER A 87 -6.72 -2.48 4.07
N ASN A 88 -6.25 -3.20 3.06
CA ASN A 88 -5.96 -4.64 3.16
C ASN A 88 -4.81 -4.95 4.15
N LYS A 89 -3.87 -4.04 4.38
CA LYS A 89 -2.84 -4.19 5.42
C LYS A 89 -3.42 -3.91 6.80
N VAL A 90 -4.33 -2.94 6.93
CA VAL A 90 -5.08 -2.72 8.17
C VAL A 90 -5.97 -3.92 8.48
N ALA A 91 -6.60 -4.55 7.49
CA ALA A 91 -7.36 -5.79 7.67
C ALA A 91 -6.47 -6.96 8.12
N LYS A 92 -5.21 -7.03 7.66
CA LYS A 92 -4.25 -8.07 8.06
C LYS A 92 -3.69 -7.85 9.47
N PHE A 93 -3.17 -6.66 9.75
CA PHE A 93 -2.42 -6.37 10.98
C PHE A 93 -3.26 -5.73 12.08
N GLY A 94 -4.46 -5.27 11.76
CA GLY A 94 -5.26 -4.42 12.63
C GLY A 94 -4.78 -2.97 12.66
N VAL A 95 -5.42 -2.19 13.53
CA VAL A 95 -4.99 -0.82 13.87
C VAL A 95 -3.97 -0.91 15.00
N MET A 96 -2.90 -0.11 14.93
CA MET A 96 -1.89 -0.02 15.99
C MET A 96 -2.55 0.29 17.34
N PRO A 97 -2.13 -0.34 18.46
CA PRO A 97 -2.63 0.04 19.77
C PRO A 97 -2.16 1.45 20.15
N SER A 98 -3.02 2.23 20.79
CA SER A 98 -2.64 3.56 21.30
C SER A 98 -1.52 3.45 22.33
N MET A 99 -0.53 4.33 22.19
CA MET A 99 0.58 4.48 23.13
C MET A 99 0.40 5.68 24.07
N LYS A 100 -0.79 6.29 24.09
CA LYS A 100 -1.11 7.40 24.99
C LYS A 100 -0.90 7.00 26.44
N GLY A 101 -0.12 7.79 27.17
CA GLY A 101 0.26 7.51 28.56
C GLY A 101 1.32 6.41 28.75
N LYS A 102 1.76 5.74 27.68
CA LYS A 102 2.85 4.74 27.71
C LYS A 102 4.18 5.26 27.19
N VAL A 103 4.12 6.30 26.35
CA VAL A 103 5.28 7.02 25.81
C VAL A 103 4.98 8.50 25.96
N ARG A 104 5.98 9.29 26.39
CA ARG A 104 5.82 10.74 26.50
C ARG A 104 5.91 11.39 25.11
N GLU A 105 5.35 12.58 24.96
CA GLU A 105 5.34 13.29 23.66
C GLU A 105 6.75 13.69 23.21
N ASP A 106 7.63 14.13 24.12
CA ASP A 106 9.04 14.42 23.85
C ASP A 106 9.79 13.18 23.34
N GLU A 107 9.58 12.02 23.98
CA GLU A 107 10.15 10.75 23.51
C GLU A 107 9.60 10.33 22.14
N LEU A 108 8.32 10.61 21.85
CA LEU A 108 7.73 10.30 20.55
C LEU A 108 8.26 11.18 19.44
N GLU A 109 8.57 12.45 19.71
CA GLU A 109 9.24 13.34 18.75
C GLU A 109 10.64 12.79 18.40
N GLU A 110 11.44 12.41 19.39
CA GLU A 110 12.75 11.79 19.17
C GLU A 110 12.65 10.46 18.38
N ILE A 111 11.67 9.61 18.72
CA ILE A 111 11.38 8.38 17.99
C ILE A 111 11.03 8.70 16.53
N ALA A 112 10.14 9.66 16.29
CA ALA A 112 9.70 10.03 14.95
C ALA A 112 10.87 10.55 14.09
N GLU A 113 11.71 11.42 14.65
CA GLU A 113 12.91 11.93 13.97
C GLU A 113 13.89 10.80 13.63
N TYR A 114 14.12 9.89 14.58
CA TYR A 114 14.96 8.72 14.34
C TYR A 114 14.41 7.84 13.21
N LEU A 115 13.10 7.53 13.23
CA LEU A 115 12.48 6.68 12.20
C LEU A 115 12.56 7.34 10.82
N LEU A 116 12.26 8.63 10.71
CA LEU A 116 12.31 9.36 9.44
C LEU A 116 13.73 9.48 8.88
N LYS A 117 14.74 9.56 9.76
CA LYS A 117 16.15 9.63 9.38
C LYS A 117 16.70 8.28 8.91
N ASN A 118 16.36 7.20 9.60
CA ASN A 118 17.00 5.89 9.38
C ASN A 118 16.21 4.95 8.47
N TYR A 119 14.91 5.20 8.26
CA TYR A 119 14.05 4.36 7.44
C TYR A 119 13.40 5.13 6.27
N PRO A 120 12.99 4.43 5.20
CA PRO A 120 13.38 3.06 4.88
C PRO A 120 14.88 2.96 4.58
N HIS A 121 15.48 1.82 4.91
CA HIS A 121 16.84 1.49 4.53
C HIS A 121 16.99 1.51 2.99
N PRO A 122 18.12 2.00 2.45
CA PRO A 122 18.34 2.06 1.00
C PRO A 122 18.21 0.70 0.29
N ALA A 123 18.59 -0.38 0.97
CA ALA A 123 18.44 -1.74 0.43
C ALA A 123 16.96 -2.13 0.25
N PHE A 124 16.10 -1.76 1.19
CA PHE A 124 14.65 -1.96 1.07
C PHE A 124 14.08 -1.16 -0.09
N VAL A 125 14.49 0.12 -0.26
CA VAL A 125 14.01 0.97 -1.36
C VAL A 125 14.41 0.40 -2.72
N ARG A 126 15.64 -0.12 -2.87
CA ARG A 126 16.06 -0.77 -4.12
C ARG A 126 15.23 -2.01 -4.40
N MET A 127 15.09 -2.87 -3.39
CA MET A 127 14.29 -4.10 -3.49
C MET A 127 12.83 -3.80 -3.87
N ILE A 128 12.16 -2.85 -3.20
CA ILE A 128 10.76 -2.57 -3.50
C ILE A 128 10.59 -1.99 -4.91
N LYS A 129 11.52 -1.15 -5.37
CA LYS A 129 11.50 -0.64 -6.75
C LYS A 129 11.69 -1.75 -7.77
N GLU A 130 12.56 -2.72 -7.50
CA GLU A 130 12.76 -3.88 -8.35
C GLU A 130 11.52 -4.78 -8.37
N ILE A 131 10.91 -5.06 -7.20
CA ILE A 131 9.64 -5.79 -7.10
C ILE A 131 8.56 -5.09 -7.92
N LEU A 132 8.36 -3.78 -7.75
CA LEU A 132 7.36 -3.02 -8.48
C LEU A 132 7.58 -3.06 -9.99
N LYS A 133 8.84 -3.00 -10.45
CA LYS A 133 9.19 -3.13 -11.87
C LYS A 133 8.86 -4.53 -12.40
N ASN A 134 9.24 -5.58 -11.65
CA ASN A 134 9.00 -6.96 -12.04
C ASN A 134 7.51 -7.29 -12.04
N ASP A 135 6.76 -6.78 -11.06
CA ASP A 135 5.31 -6.91 -10.97
C ASP A 135 4.60 -6.25 -12.15
N ALA A 136 5.04 -5.05 -12.57
CA ALA A 136 4.49 -4.39 -13.76
C ALA A 136 4.71 -5.24 -15.02
N MET A 137 5.91 -5.80 -15.19
CA MET A 137 6.21 -6.70 -16.30
C MET A 137 5.41 -8.01 -16.23
N ALA A 138 5.24 -8.59 -15.05
CA ALA A 138 4.45 -9.79 -14.85
C ALA A 138 2.96 -9.55 -15.12
N ALA A 139 2.44 -8.40 -14.67
CA ALA A 139 1.07 -7.98 -14.93
C ALA A 139 0.82 -7.78 -16.43
N LEU A 140 1.79 -7.24 -17.17
CA LEU A 140 1.70 -7.13 -18.63
C LEU A 140 1.61 -8.50 -19.31
N LYS A 141 2.48 -9.44 -18.92
CA LYS A 141 2.55 -10.79 -19.50
C LYS A 141 1.33 -11.65 -19.19
N SER A 142 0.77 -11.53 -17.99
CA SER A 142 -0.33 -12.36 -17.49
C SER A 142 -1.71 -11.69 -17.59
N SER A 143 -1.79 -10.58 -18.32
CA SER A 143 -3.03 -9.82 -18.45
C SER A 143 -4.05 -10.61 -19.30
N PRO A 144 -5.27 -10.84 -18.78
CA PRO A 144 -6.37 -11.40 -19.56
C PRO A 144 -7.03 -10.35 -20.47
N PHE A 145 -6.60 -9.10 -20.42
CA PHE A 145 -7.24 -7.99 -21.12
C PHE A 145 -6.56 -7.72 -22.46
N LEU A 146 -7.37 -7.41 -23.48
CA LEU A 146 -6.91 -6.94 -24.77
C LEU A 146 -6.30 -5.54 -24.66
N ILE A 147 -6.93 -4.66 -23.86
CA ILE A 147 -6.40 -3.33 -23.56
C ILE A 147 -5.82 -3.37 -22.14
N ASN A 148 -4.50 -3.31 -22.05
CA ASN A 148 -3.75 -3.26 -20.79
C ASN A 148 -2.86 -2.01 -20.79
N SER A 149 -3.50 -0.86 -20.61
CA SER A 149 -2.85 0.45 -20.55
C SER A 149 -2.93 0.98 -19.12
N ASP A 150 -1.86 1.63 -18.66
CA ASP A 150 -1.81 2.29 -17.35
C ASP A 150 -2.90 3.38 -17.19
N ASN A 151 -3.45 3.88 -18.32
CA ASN A 151 -4.55 4.84 -18.32
C ASN A 151 -5.93 4.21 -18.03
N LEU A 152 -6.05 2.88 -18.02
CA LEU A 152 -7.27 2.19 -17.60
C LEU A 152 -7.17 1.73 -16.14
N PRO A 153 -7.89 2.38 -15.21
CA PRO A 153 -7.71 2.13 -13.80
C PRO A 153 -8.22 0.75 -13.37
N HIS A 154 -7.48 0.11 -12.47
CA HIS A 154 -7.92 -1.11 -11.81
C HIS A 154 -8.73 -0.78 -10.54
N PHE A 155 -9.94 -0.23 -10.71
CA PHE A 155 -10.81 0.24 -9.61
C PHE A 155 -11.01 -0.77 -8.48
N THR A 156 -11.19 -2.04 -8.82
CA THR A 156 -11.28 -3.16 -7.87
C THR A 156 -10.11 -3.19 -6.87
N LYS A 157 -8.90 -2.80 -7.29
CA LYS A 157 -7.68 -2.77 -6.47
C LYS A 157 -7.61 -1.44 -5.70
N LEU A 158 -7.80 -0.32 -6.41
CA LEU A 158 -7.79 1.02 -5.82
C LEU A 158 -8.77 1.16 -4.66
N LEU A 159 -9.99 0.63 -4.83
CA LEU A 159 -11.02 0.62 -3.80
C LEU A 159 -10.59 -0.18 -2.57
N ILE A 160 -10.05 -1.39 -2.75
CA ILE A 160 -9.59 -2.21 -1.62
C ILE A 160 -8.44 -1.55 -0.87
N GLN A 161 -7.55 -0.84 -1.56
CA GLN A 161 -6.44 -0.15 -0.92
C GLN A 161 -6.91 1.07 -0.09
N ASN A 162 -8.05 1.66 -0.46
CA ASN A 162 -8.55 2.90 0.13
C ASN A 162 -9.87 2.77 0.90
N TRP A 163 -10.37 1.54 1.08
CA TRP A 163 -11.74 1.24 1.50
C TRP A 163 -12.18 1.92 2.80
N ASP A 164 -11.26 2.06 3.76
CA ASP A 164 -11.51 2.60 5.10
C ASP A 164 -10.94 3.99 5.31
N LYS A 165 -10.43 4.63 4.25
CA LYS A 165 -9.83 5.97 4.33
C LYS A 165 -10.91 7.02 4.52
N ALA A 166 -10.73 7.89 5.51
CA ALA A 166 -11.62 9.04 5.70
C ALA A 166 -11.69 9.91 4.44
N LYS A 167 -10.55 10.07 3.75
CA LYS A 167 -10.47 10.87 2.51
C LYS A 167 -11.36 10.32 1.38
N LEU A 168 -11.55 9.00 1.29
CA LEU A 168 -12.45 8.41 0.29
C LEU A 168 -13.92 8.47 0.74
N GLY A 169 -14.18 8.39 2.06
CA GLY A 169 -15.49 8.71 2.62
C GLY A 169 -16.65 7.84 2.08
N LEU A 170 -16.42 6.56 1.82
CA LEU A 170 -17.47 5.67 1.30
C LEU A 170 -18.59 5.46 2.31
N THR A 171 -19.83 5.70 1.88
CA THR A 171 -21.03 5.33 2.66
C THR A 171 -21.23 3.82 2.69
N ASP A 172 -21.97 3.32 3.68
CA ASP A 172 -22.29 1.88 3.75
C ASP A 172 -23.08 1.41 2.52
N GLU A 173 -23.98 2.25 1.99
CA GLU A 173 -24.70 1.95 0.76
C GLU A 173 -23.76 1.82 -0.45
N GLN A 174 -22.81 2.75 -0.61
CA GLN A 174 -21.79 2.67 -1.65
C GLN A 174 -20.97 1.41 -1.50
N LYS A 175 -20.50 1.08 -0.29
CA LYS A 175 -19.74 -0.16 -0.02
C LYS A 175 -20.50 -1.39 -0.47
N GLN A 176 -21.81 -1.49 -0.16
CA GLN A 176 -22.63 -2.63 -0.58
C GLN A 176 -22.76 -2.74 -2.11
N LYS A 177 -22.96 -1.61 -2.80
CA LYS A 177 -23.02 -1.58 -4.28
C LYS A 177 -21.68 -1.98 -4.90
N LEU A 178 -20.57 -1.42 -4.41
CA LEU A 178 -19.21 -1.69 -4.88
C LEU A 178 -18.80 -3.16 -4.67
N LEU A 179 -19.22 -3.79 -3.57
CA LEU A 179 -18.99 -5.23 -3.35
C LEU A 179 -19.69 -6.10 -4.40
N LYS A 180 -20.90 -5.72 -4.83
CA LYS A 180 -21.60 -6.42 -5.91
C LYS A 180 -20.87 -6.27 -7.26
N VAL A 181 -20.42 -5.05 -7.59
CA VAL A 181 -19.61 -4.80 -8.79
C VAL A 181 -18.35 -5.66 -8.75
N ARG A 182 -17.59 -5.58 -7.66
CA ARG A 182 -16.36 -6.37 -7.44
C ARG A 182 -16.60 -7.86 -7.62
N LYS A 183 -17.63 -8.43 -6.97
CA LYS A 183 -17.95 -9.86 -7.06
C LYS A 183 -18.20 -10.27 -8.52
N LYS A 184 -19.04 -9.51 -9.23
CA LYS A 184 -19.35 -9.77 -10.64
C LYS A 184 -18.10 -9.69 -11.52
N THR A 185 -17.28 -8.65 -11.36
CA THR A 185 -16.05 -8.46 -12.12
C THR A 185 -15.06 -9.59 -11.88
N ILE A 186 -14.77 -9.92 -10.62
CA ILE A 186 -13.79 -10.97 -10.29
C ILE A 186 -14.26 -12.33 -10.78
N SER A 187 -15.52 -12.69 -10.57
CA SER A 187 -16.06 -13.97 -11.07
C SER A 187 -16.01 -14.05 -12.59
N GLY A 188 -16.37 -12.98 -13.30
CA GLY A 188 -16.31 -12.92 -14.76
C GLY A 188 -14.88 -13.07 -15.30
N ILE A 189 -13.93 -12.33 -14.73
CA ILE A 189 -12.52 -12.41 -15.16
C ILE A 189 -11.91 -13.76 -14.80
N SER A 190 -12.22 -14.32 -13.63
CA SER A 190 -11.71 -15.64 -13.23
C SER A 190 -12.17 -16.74 -14.18
N GLY A 191 -13.44 -16.73 -14.59
CA GLY A 191 -13.96 -17.72 -15.54
C GLY A 191 -13.34 -17.59 -16.94
N ILE A 192 -12.96 -16.37 -17.35
CA ILE A 192 -12.23 -16.16 -18.61
C ILE A 192 -10.78 -16.66 -18.49
N LYS A 193 -10.09 -16.36 -17.39
CA LYS A 193 -8.70 -16.82 -17.17
C LYS A 193 -8.59 -18.34 -17.26
N GLN A 194 -9.52 -19.06 -16.61
CA GLN A 194 -9.57 -20.52 -16.67
C GLN A 194 -9.70 -21.09 -18.08
N GLN A 195 -10.32 -20.35 -19.01
CA GLN A 195 -10.43 -20.75 -20.42
C GLN A 195 -9.24 -20.28 -21.25
N LEU A 196 -8.65 -19.14 -20.90
CA LEU A 196 -7.56 -18.51 -21.63
C LEU A 196 -6.23 -19.26 -21.44
N GLU A 197 -5.92 -19.65 -20.20
CA GLU A 197 -4.67 -20.33 -19.83
C GLU A 197 -4.38 -21.59 -20.66
N PRO A 198 -5.30 -22.56 -20.83
CA PRO A 198 -5.02 -23.74 -21.65
C PRO A 198 -4.87 -23.39 -23.13
N LEU A 199 -5.63 -22.43 -23.66
CA LEU A 199 -5.49 -22.02 -25.07
C LEU A 199 -4.14 -21.37 -25.35
N GLU A 200 -3.66 -20.52 -24.44
CA GLU A 200 -2.33 -19.91 -24.56
C GLU A 200 -1.23 -20.97 -24.44
N ALA A 201 -1.40 -21.96 -23.56
CA ALA A 201 -0.47 -23.08 -23.43
C ALA A 201 -0.41 -23.93 -24.72
N ASP A 202 -1.57 -24.31 -25.28
CA ASP A 202 -1.63 -25.08 -26.53
C ASP A 202 -0.92 -24.37 -27.69
N VAL A 203 -1.09 -23.04 -27.80
CA VAL A 203 -0.39 -22.23 -28.80
C VAL A 203 1.12 -22.25 -28.58
N ILE A 204 1.56 -22.13 -27.32
CA ILE A 204 2.98 -22.14 -26.97
C ILE A 204 3.60 -23.50 -27.31
N ASP A 205 2.94 -24.60 -26.94
CA ASP A 205 3.42 -25.96 -27.14
C ASP A 205 3.55 -26.28 -28.63
N ALA A 206 2.54 -25.93 -29.45
CA ALA A 206 2.61 -26.09 -30.90
C ALA A 206 3.82 -25.35 -31.52
N MET A 207 4.15 -24.15 -31.01
CA MET A 207 5.31 -23.39 -31.48
C MET A 207 6.65 -23.96 -31.00
N ILE A 208 6.70 -24.54 -29.79
CA ILE A 208 7.88 -25.27 -29.30
C ILE A 208 8.14 -26.52 -30.15
N GLU A 209 7.06 -27.22 -30.52
CA GLU A 209 7.09 -28.41 -31.38
C GLU A 209 7.30 -28.08 -32.87
N ARG A 210 7.35 -26.78 -33.22
CA ARG A 210 7.58 -26.25 -34.57
C ARG A 210 6.50 -26.68 -35.57
N GLU A 211 5.26 -26.77 -35.10
CA GLU A 211 4.11 -26.96 -35.98
C GLU A 211 3.92 -25.77 -36.95
N ASP A 212 3.12 -25.98 -38.01
CA ASP A 212 2.70 -24.88 -38.89
C ASP A 212 1.83 -23.89 -38.08
N PRO A 213 2.13 -22.57 -38.07
CA PRO A 213 1.32 -21.57 -37.37
C PRO A 213 -0.18 -21.57 -37.73
N LYS A 214 -0.56 -22.13 -38.89
CA LYS A 214 -1.95 -22.33 -39.26
C LYS A 214 -2.69 -23.33 -38.35
N SER A 215 -1.99 -24.25 -37.69
CA SER A 215 -2.58 -25.25 -36.79
C SER A 215 -3.26 -24.61 -35.57
N VAL A 216 -2.87 -23.38 -35.23
CA VAL A 216 -3.36 -22.66 -34.03
C VAL A 216 -4.29 -21.47 -34.35
N GLU A 217 -4.66 -21.23 -35.61
CA GLU A 217 -5.50 -20.08 -36.00
C GLU A 217 -6.81 -20.00 -35.19
N LYS A 218 -7.48 -21.14 -35.00
CA LYS A 218 -8.73 -21.22 -34.23
C LYS A 218 -8.52 -20.87 -32.75
N GLN A 219 -7.41 -21.29 -32.16
CA GLN A 219 -7.04 -20.97 -30.78
C GLN A 219 -6.77 -19.46 -30.66
N LEU A 220 -6.05 -18.86 -31.62
CA LEU A 220 -5.78 -17.43 -31.65
C LEU A 220 -7.07 -16.59 -31.73
N GLU A 221 -8.03 -16.99 -32.58
CA GLU A 221 -9.34 -16.34 -32.66
C GLU A 221 -10.11 -16.42 -31.34
N GLN A 222 -10.08 -17.59 -30.69
CA GLN A 222 -10.75 -17.79 -29.41
C GLN A 222 -10.08 -16.98 -28.28
N ILE A 223 -8.75 -16.92 -28.25
CA ILE A 223 -7.98 -16.06 -27.33
C ILE A 223 -8.37 -14.59 -27.52
N ALA A 224 -8.41 -14.11 -28.77
CA ALA A 224 -8.78 -12.73 -29.08
C ALA A 224 -10.21 -12.41 -28.58
N LYS A 225 -11.15 -13.32 -28.81
CA LYS A 225 -12.54 -13.20 -28.32
C LYS A 225 -12.60 -13.14 -26.80
N LEU A 226 -11.90 -14.03 -26.10
CA LEU A 226 -11.87 -14.05 -24.63
C LEU A 226 -11.25 -12.79 -24.05
N LYS A 227 -10.13 -12.30 -24.62
CA LYS A 227 -9.49 -11.05 -24.17
C LYS A 227 -10.36 -9.82 -24.42
N LEU A 228 -11.12 -9.81 -25.52
CA LEU A 228 -12.12 -8.77 -25.79
C LEU A 228 -13.23 -8.78 -24.72
N GLU A 229 -13.78 -9.95 -24.40
CA GLU A 229 -14.81 -10.08 -23.36
C GLU A 229 -14.29 -9.67 -21.96
N ALA A 230 -13.06 -10.05 -21.62
CA ALA A 230 -12.43 -9.61 -20.38
C ALA A 230 -12.29 -8.08 -20.32
N THR A 231 -11.90 -7.47 -21.44
CA THR A 231 -11.78 -6.00 -21.54
C THR A 231 -13.15 -5.33 -21.37
N LYS A 232 -14.21 -5.86 -21.97
CA LYS A 232 -15.58 -5.35 -21.77
C LYS A 232 -16.01 -5.43 -20.30
N ILE A 233 -15.67 -6.53 -19.60
CA ILE A 233 -15.94 -6.66 -18.16
C ILE A 233 -15.17 -5.62 -17.35
N HIS A 234 -13.92 -5.32 -17.71
CA HIS A 234 -13.12 -4.28 -17.05
C HIS A 234 -13.69 -2.89 -17.29
N LEU A 235 -14.02 -2.53 -18.54
CA LEU A 235 -14.65 -1.25 -18.86
C LEU A 235 -16.00 -1.09 -18.16
N LYS A 236 -16.78 -2.17 -18.06
CA LYS A 236 -18.01 -2.17 -17.28
C LYS A 236 -17.75 -1.98 -15.79
N CYS A 237 -16.71 -2.60 -15.23
CA CYS A 237 -16.32 -2.39 -13.84
C CYS A 237 -16.00 -0.91 -13.57
N ILE A 238 -15.27 -0.28 -14.49
CA ILE A 238 -14.96 1.16 -14.43
C ILE A 238 -16.26 1.96 -14.40
N ALA A 239 -17.12 1.79 -15.40
CA ALA A 239 -18.38 2.54 -15.52
C ALA A 239 -19.33 2.32 -14.34
N ASP A 240 -19.51 1.07 -13.89
CA ASP A 240 -20.38 0.75 -12.76
C ASP A 240 -19.82 1.33 -11.45
N THR A 241 -18.49 1.37 -11.30
CA THR A 241 -17.83 1.96 -10.12
C THR A 241 -17.97 3.47 -10.10
N THR A 242 -17.67 4.15 -11.21
CA THR A 242 -17.76 5.62 -11.30
C THR A 242 -19.20 6.11 -11.17
N ALA A 243 -20.20 5.32 -11.56
CA ALA A 243 -21.60 5.63 -11.31
C ALA A 243 -22.03 5.53 -9.83
N ILE A 244 -21.25 4.84 -8.98
CA ILE A 244 -21.52 4.71 -7.54
C ILE A 244 -20.77 5.79 -6.73
N LEU A 245 -19.59 6.19 -7.19
CA LEU A 245 -18.75 7.17 -6.54
C LEU A 245 -19.17 8.60 -6.93
N SER A 246 -18.94 9.56 -6.04
CA SER A 246 -19.00 10.98 -6.42
C SER A 246 -17.77 11.38 -7.24
N GLU A 247 -17.84 12.51 -7.94
CA GLU A 247 -16.70 13.05 -8.68
C GLU A 247 -15.49 13.30 -7.76
N GLU A 248 -15.72 13.80 -6.54
CA GLU A 248 -14.66 14.00 -5.56
C GLU A 248 -14.03 12.67 -5.14
N GLN A 249 -14.82 11.61 -4.96
CA GLN A 249 -14.31 10.28 -4.62
C GLN A 249 -13.50 9.67 -5.77
N VAL A 250 -13.91 9.90 -7.01
CA VAL A 250 -13.13 9.50 -8.19
C VAL A 250 -11.81 10.27 -8.23
N ALA A 251 -11.83 11.59 -8.03
CA ALA A 251 -10.62 12.42 -7.99
C ALA A 251 -9.66 12.04 -6.84
N VAL A 252 -10.18 11.54 -5.71
CA VAL A 252 -9.34 10.99 -4.63
C VAL A 252 -8.59 9.74 -5.08
N LEU A 253 -9.24 8.86 -5.86
CA LEU A 253 -8.62 7.61 -6.34
C LEU A 253 -7.73 7.82 -7.57
N LEU A 254 -8.07 8.80 -8.41
CA LEU A 254 -7.47 9.06 -9.71
C LEU A 254 -7.27 10.56 -9.91
N PRO A 255 -6.34 11.19 -9.17
CA PRO A 255 -6.16 12.65 -9.16
C PRO A 255 -5.65 13.24 -10.48
N PHE A 256 -5.30 12.40 -11.46
CA PHE A 256 -4.79 12.80 -12.77
C PHE A 256 -5.62 12.24 -13.93
N TRP A 257 -6.83 11.74 -13.64
CA TRP A 257 -7.75 11.24 -14.66
C TRP A 257 -8.72 12.35 -15.04
N GLU A 258 -8.22 13.29 -15.85
CA GLU A 258 -8.98 14.32 -16.56
C GLU A 258 -9.12 13.96 -18.04
#